data_AF-A0A7L7YT95-F1
#
_entry.id   AF-A0A7L7YT95-F1
#
_cell.length_a   1.000
_cell.length_b   1.000
_cell.length_c   1.000
_cell.angle_alpha   90.00
_cell.angle_beta   90.00
_cell.angle_gamma   90.00
#
_symmetry.space_group_name_H-M   'P 1'
#
loop_
_entity.id
_entity.type
_entity.pdbx_description
1 polymer ?
#
loop_
_entity_poly.entity_id
_entity_poly.type
_entity_poly.pdbx_seq_one_letter_code
_entity_poly.pdbx_strand_id
1 'polypeptide(L)'
;MSKDTIADIITSIRNADMDKKRTARIASTNITENIIKILLREGFIENVRKHRENKKYFLVLTLRHRRNQKGTYRNILKCISRPGLRIYSNYKRIPRILGGIGIVILSTSRGIMTDREARLKRIGGEILCYIW
;
A
#
# COMPACT_ATOMS: atom_id res chain seq x y z
N MET A 1 -9.02 -11.82 18.22
CA MET A 1 -8.36 -11.96 16.90
C MET A 1 -7.79 -10.61 16.49
N SER A 2 -6.47 -10.48 16.45
CA SER A 2 -5.81 -9.25 15.98
C SER A 2 -5.98 -9.16 14.46
N LYS A 3 -6.71 -8.16 13.96
CA LYS A 3 -6.92 -7.96 12.52
C LYS A 3 -5.69 -7.29 11.92
N ASP A 4 -5.17 -7.87 10.85
CA ASP A 4 -4.11 -7.25 10.05
C ASP A 4 -4.63 -6.08 9.25
N THR A 5 -4.44 -4.88 9.79
CA THR A 5 -4.89 -3.65 9.14
C THR A 5 -4.33 -3.50 7.72
N ILE A 6 -3.10 -3.97 7.48
CA ILE A 6 -2.45 -3.89 6.15
C ILE A 6 -3.08 -4.89 5.17
N ALA A 7 -3.37 -6.11 5.62
CA ALA A 7 -4.05 -7.10 4.79
C ALA A 7 -5.47 -6.64 4.42
N ASP A 8 -6.16 -6.01 5.36
CA ASP A 8 -7.49 -5.43 5.13
C ASP A 8 -7.43 -4.32 4.06
N ILE A 9 -6.46 -3.39 4.13
CA ILE A 9 -6.27 -2.33 3.12
C ILE A 9 -6.10 -2.93 1.72
N ILE A 10 -5.19 -3.90 1.61
CA ILE A 10 -4.84 -4.53 0.33
C ILE A 10 -6.05 -5.27 -0.23
N THR A 11 -6.79 -5.96 0.62
CA THR A 11 -8.01 -6.68 0.23
C THR A 11 -9.11 -5.72 -0.21
N SER A 12 -9.33 -4.62 0.52
CA SER A 12 -10.32 -3.60 0.13
C SER A 12 -10.02 -2.97 -1.21
N ILE A 13 -8.74 -2.64 -1.50
CA ILE A 13 -8.33 -2.09 -2.79
C ILE A 13 -8.51 -3.13 -3.91
N ARG A 14 -8.06 -4.37 -3.67
CA ARG A 14 -8.19 -5.46 -4.65
C ARG A 14 -9.65 -5.76 -5.00
N ASN A 15 -10.53 -5.78 -4.00
CA ASN A 15 -11.95 -6.03 -4.20
C ASN A 15 -12.61 -4.88 -4.97
N ALA A 16 -12.25 -3.63 -4.69
CA ALA A 16 -12.75 -2.48 -5.45
C ALA A 16 -12.29 -2.52 -6.92
N ASP A 17 -11.04 -2.90 -7.17
CA ASP A 17 -10.52 -3.10 -8.53
C ASP A 17 -11.23 -4.25 -9.26
N MET A 18 -11.43 -5.39 -8.59
CA MET A 18 -12.15 -6.55 -9.14
C MET A 18 -13.61 -6.25 -9.48
N ASP A 19 -14.31 -5.54 -8.60
CA ASP A 19 -15.72 -5.14 -8.79
C ASP A 19 -15.88 -4.00 -9.81
N LYS A 20 -14.79 -3.53 -10.44
CA LYS A 20 -14.74 -2.33 -11.30
C LYS A 20 -15.30 -1.08 -10.60
N LYS A 21 -15.29 -1.06 -9.27
CA LYS A 21 -15.68 0.11 -8.47
C LYS A 21 -14.54 1.12 -8.52
N ARG A 22 -14.87 2.37 -8.81
CA ARG A 22 -13.87 3.45 -8.80
C ARG A 22 -13.43 3.84 -7.40
N THR A 23 -14.17 3.44 -6.38
CA THR A 23 -13.92 3.87 -5.00
C THR A 23 -13.77 2.72 -4.03
N ALA A 24 -12.84 2.87 -3.08
CA ALA A 24 -12.64 1.96 -1.96
C ALA A 24 -12.74 2.74 -0.65
N ARG A 25 -13.38 2.15 0.36
CA ARG A 25 -13.55 2.76 1.67
C ARG A 25 -12.77 1.97 2.71
N ILE A 26 -11.91 2.66 3.46
CA ILE A 26 -11.01 2.05 4.46
C ILE A 26 -11.08 2.86 5.75
N ALA A 27 -10.89 2.22 6.91
CA ALA A 27 -10.76 2.94 8.18
C ALA A 27 -9.47 3.78 8.23
N SER A 28 -9.57 5.00 8.77
CA SER A 28 -8.42 5.90 8.95
C SER A 28 -7.66 5.50 10.22
N THR A 29 -6.41 5.10 10.06
CA THR A 29 -5.42 4.92 11.12
C THR A 29 -4.13 5.60 10.67
N ASN A 30 -3.21 5.87 11.59
CA ASN A 30 -1.94 6.50 11.24
C ASN A 30 -1.15 5.68 10.20
N ILE A 31 -1.22 4.35 10.30
CA ILE A 31 -0.58 3.44 9.34
C ILE A 31 -1.29 3.48 7.99
N THR A 32 -2.63 3.43 7.96
CA THR A 32 -3.38 3.44 6.69
C THR A 32 -3.18 4.76 5.95
N GLU A 33 -3.20 5.88 6.66
CA GLU A 33 -2.95 7.21 6.09
C GLU A 33 -1.56 7.30 5.45
N ASN A 34 -0.52 6.80 6.11
CA ASN A 34 0.85 6.83 5.57
C ASN A 34 1.01 5.95 4.32
N ILE A 35 0.44 4.74 4.33
CA ILE A 35 0.46 3.85 3.17
C ILE A 35 -0.29 4.49 2.00
N ILE A 36 -1.48 5.04 2.24
CA ILE A 36 -2.30 5.66 1.21
C ILE A 36 -1.63 6.93 0.64
N LYS A 37 -0.93 7.72 1.45
CA LYS A 37 -0.13 8.85 0.97
C LYS A 37 0.97 8.41 0.00
N ILE A 38 1.67 7.30 0.30
CA ILE A 38 2.66 6.73 -0.61
C ILE A 38 1.99 6.28 -1.92
N LEU A 39 0.87 5.56 -1.82
CA LEU A 39 0.12 5.12 -3.00
C LEU A 39 -0.36 6.28 -3.89
N LEU A 40 -0.77 7.39 -3.28
CA LEU A 40 -1.16 8.61 -3.99
C LEU A 40 0.04 9.27 -4.68
N ARG A 41 1.17 9.40 -3.96
CA ARG A 41 2.40 10.00 -4.50
C ARG A 41 2.98 9.21 -5.67
N GLU A 42 2.94 7.89 -5.60
CA GLU A 42 3.43 6.99 -6.65
C GLU A 42 2.40 6.82 -7.80
N GLY A 43 1.21 7.42 -7.68
CA GLY A 43 0.20 7.47 -8.75
C GLY A 43 -0.64 6.20 -8.92
N PHE A 44 -0.65 5.30 -7.93
CA PHE A 44 -1.53 4.13 -7.89
C PHE A 44 -2.98 4.50 -7.56
N ILE A 45 -3.16 5.54 -6.74
CA ILE A 45 -4.45 6.11 -6.36
C ILE A 45 -4.55 7.49 -6.99
N GLU A 46 -5.73 7.81 -7.53
CA GLU A 46 -5.99 9.11 -8.18
C GLU A 46 -6.32 10.19 -7.16
N ASN A 47 -7.14 9.85 -6.16
CA ASN A 47 -7.56 10.80 -5.12
C ASN A 47 -7.86 10.09 -3.80
N VAL A 48 -7.75 10.82 -2.70
CA VAL A 48 -8.04 10.36 -1.34
C VAL A 48 -8.85 11.43 -0.63
N ARG A 49 -10.00 11.05 -0.09
CA ARG A 49 -10.84 11.93 0.74
C ARG A 49 -11.00 11.35 2.13
N LYS A 50 -10.73 12.17 3.15
CA LYS A 50 -11.00 11.80 4.54
C LYS A 50 -12.45 12.16 4.87
N HIS A 51 -13.21 11.18 5.32
CA HIS A 51 -14.61 11.30 5.69
C HIS A 51 -14.80 10.92 7.16
N ARG A 52 -15.64 11.65 7.88
CA ARG A 52 -15.97 11.36 9.28
C ARG A 52 -17.42 10.93 9.37
N GLU A 53 -17.66 9.73 9.88
CA GLU A 53 -19.00 9.16 10.08
C GLU A 53 -19.06 8.55 11.48
N ASN A 54 -20.09 8.89 12.26
CA ASN A 54 -20.33 8.34 13.61
C ASN A 54 -19.08 8.32 14.52
N LYS A 55 -18.36 9.46 14.58
CA LYS A 55 -17.10 9.65 15.33
C LYS A 55 -15.91 8.79 14.85
N LYS A 56 -16.06 8.03 13.76
CA LYS A 56 -14.97 7.27 13.12
C LYS A 56 -14.51 7.97 11.85
N TYR A 57 -13.21 7.91 11.59
CA TYR A 57 -12.62 8.44 10.38
C TYR A 57 -12.43 7.33 9.34
N PHE A 58 -12.71 7.65 8.10
CA PHE A 58 -12.56 6.78 6.94
C PHE A 58 -11.82 7.51 5.82
N LEU A 59 -11.10 6.74 5.02
CA LEU A 59 -10.44 7.18 3.80
C LEU A 59 -11.22 6.59 2.63
N VAL A 60 -11.76 7.47 1.80
CA VAL A 60 -12.39 7.14 0.53
C VAL A 60 -11.34 7.35 -0.55
N LEU A 61 -10.89 6.24 -1.14
CA LEU A 61 -9.89 6.20 -2.19
C LEU A 61 -10.58 6.19 -3.55
N THR A 62 -10.07 6.95 -4.50
CA THR A 62 -10.44 6.86 -5.91
C THR A 62 -9.33 6.13 -6.65
N LEU A 63 -9.62 4.92 -7.14
CA LEU A 63 -8.68 4.09 -7.87
C LEU A 63 -8.57 4.58 -9.32
N ARG A 64 -7.34 4.67 -9.82
CA ARG A 64 -7.08 5.07 -11.19
C ARG A 64 -7.46 3.94 -12.14
N HIS A 65 -8.54 4.09 -12.89
CA HIS A 65 -8.96 3.09 -13.88
C HIS A 65 -8.33 3.41 -15.25
N ARG A 66 -7.37 2.59 -15.71
CA ARG A 66 -6.85 2.71 -17.09
C ARG A 66 -7.88 2.12 -18.05
N ARG A 67 -8.42 2.95 -18.94
CA ARG A 67 -9.55 2.66 -19.83
C ARG A 67 -9.27 1.66 -20.98
N ASN A 68 -8.10 1.02 -21.04
CA ASN A 68 -7.73 0.16 -22.18
C ASN A 68 -7.87 -1.33 -21.87
N GLN A 69 -8.83 -1.96 -22.54
CA GLN A 69 -9.24 -3.37 -22.53
C GLN A 69 -8.19 -4.38 -23.07
N LYS A 70 -6.89 -4.05 -23.13
CA LYS A 70 -5.86 -4.96 -23.65
C LYS A 70 -4.60 -4.85 -22.80
N GLY A 71 -4.55 -5.66 -21.74
CA GLY A 71 -3.36 -5.79 -20.87
C GLY A 71 -3.33 -4.77 -19.73
N THR A 72 -4.36 -4.77 -18.87
CA THR A 72 -4.33 -3.97 -17.65
C THR A 72 -3.24 -4.53 -16.75
N TYR A 73 -2.17 -3.77 -16.52
CA TYR A 73 -1.33 -3.93 -15.32
C TYR A 73 -2.28 -3.86 -14.13
N ARG A 74 -2.76 -5.02 -13.68
CA ARG A 74 -3.50 -5.15 -12.43
C ARG A 74 -2.50 -4.69 -11.39
N ASN A 75 -2.78 -3.60 -10.69
CA ASN A 75 -1.97 -3.17 -9.56
C ASN A 75 -2.09 -4.28 -8.49
N ILE A 76 -1.20 -5.26 -8.52
CA ILE A 76 -1.18 -6.38 -7.62
C ILE A 76 -0.55 -5.87 -6.33
N LEU A 77 -1.40 -5.55 -5.37
CA LEU A 77 -0.98 -5.37 -3.99
C LEU A 77 -0.87 -6.74 -3.33
N LYS A 78 0.31 -7.07 -2.81
CA LYS A 78 0.57 -8.30 -2.05
C LYS A 78 1.08 -7.95 -0.66
N CYS A 79 0.37 -8.45 0.35
CA CYS A 79 0.83 -8.39 1.74
C CYS A 79 1.95 -9.40 1.96
N ILE A 80 3.05 -8.98 2.59
CA ILE A 80 4.24 -9.80 2.80
C ILE A 80 4.44 -10.11 4.27
N SER A 81 4.49 -9.10 5.13
CA SER A 81 4.57 -9.32 6.57
C SER A 81 3.20 -9.58 7.17
N ARG A 82 3.10 -10.67 7.93
CA ARG A 82 1.90 -11.08 8.69
C ARG A 82 2.28 -11.27 10.16
N PRO A 83 1.35 -11.23 11.13
CA PRO A 83 1.63 -11.39 12.56
C PRO A 83 2.35 -12.69 12.87
N GLY A 84 2.04 -13.78 12.14
CA GLY A 84 2.71 -15.06 12.28
C GLY A 84 4.05 -15.17 11.53
N LEU A 85 4.37 -14.23 10.64
CA LEU A 85 5.64 -14.21 9.91
C LEU A 85 6.03 -12.76 9.55
N ARG A 86 6.83 -12.16 10.43
CA ARG A 86 7.38 -10.82 10.23
C ARG A 86 8.64 -10.90 9.38
N ILE A 87 8.69 -10.17 8.28
CA ILE A 87 9.81 -10.19 7.34
C ILE A 87 10.57 -8.88 7.47
N TYR A 88 11.84 -8.96 7.84
CA TYR A 88 12.74 -7.81 7.96
C TYR A 88 13.82 -7.87 6.89
N SER A 89 14.24 -6.70 6.40
CA SER A 89 15.34 -6.61 5.46
C SER A 89 16.23 -5.40 5.74
N ASN A 90 17.53 -5.61 5.55
CA ASN A 90 18.52 -4.54 5.58
C ASN A 90 18.48 -3.76 4.25
N TYR A 91 18.86 -2.47 4.24
CA TYR A 91 18.83 -1.60 3.07
C TYR A 91 19.51 -2.20 1.82
N LYS A 92 20.57 -2.98 2.01
CA LYS A 92 21.28 -3.69 0.93
C LYS A 92 20.47 -4.83 0.33
N ARG A 93 19.66 -5.51 1.15
CA ARG A 93 18.90 -6.73 0.81
C ARG A 93 17.41 -6.46 0.55
N ILE A 94 16.99 -5.19 0.49
CA ILE A 94 15.63 -4.87 0.08
C ILE A 94 15.42 -5.49 -1.32
N PRO A 95 14.34 -6.24 -1.56
CA PRO A 95 14.08 -6.81 -2.88
C PRO A 95 13.70 -5.71 -3.88
N ARG A 96 14.01 -5.94 -5.15
CA ARG A 96 13.49 -5.10 -6.25
C ARG A 96 12.36 -5.87 -6.93
N ILE A 97 11.19 -5.26 -7.04
CA ILE A 97 10.03 -5.87 -7.69
C ILE A 97 10.03 -5.49 -9.17
N LEU A 98 9.90 -6.48 -10.06
CA LEU A 98 9.90 -6.30 -11.53
C LEU A 98 11.03 -5.37 -12.02
N GLY A 99 12.27 -5.62 -11.58
CA GLY A 99 13.42 -4.81 -12.00
C GLY A 99 13.42 -3.35 -11.51
N GLY A 100 12.51 -2.97 -10.59
CA GLY A 100 12.36 -1.60 -10.08
C GLY A 100 11.11 -0.87 -10.57
N ILE A 101 10.28 -1.53 -11.38
CA ILE A 101 8.96 -1.03 -11.80
C ILE A 101 7.98 -1.04 -10.62
N GLY A 102 8.00 -2.10 -9.82
CA GLY A 102 7.19 -2.19 -8.61
C GLY A 102 7.83 -1.47 -7.43
N ILE A 103 7.02 -1.15 -6.42
CA ILE A 103 7.46 -0.53 -5.18
C ILE A 103 7.31 -1.51 -4.01
N VAL A 104 8.21 -1.37 -3.04
CA VAL A 104 8.11 -2.06 -1.76
C VAL A 104 7.89 -1.02 -0.67
N ILE A 105 6.88 -1.25 0.17
CA ILE A 105 6.60 -0.40 1.33
C ILE A 105 7.19 -1.06 2.57
N LEU A 106 7.97 -0.27 3.31
CA LEU A 106 8.77 -0.73 4.45
C LEU A 106 8.39 0.11 5.69
N SER A 107 8.27 -0.54 6.85
CA SER A 107 8.26 0.14 8.14
C SER A 107 9.68 0.23 8.67
N THR A 108 10.18 1.45 8.87
CA THR A 108 11.53 1.69 9.37
C THR A 108 11.49 2.49 10.68
N SER A 109 12.62 2.63 11.36
CA SER A 109 12.75 3.47 12.56
C SER A 109 12.43 4.95 12.32
N ARG A 110 12.47 5.43 11.07
CA ARG A 110 12.12 6.81 10.69
C ARG A 110 10.74 6.93 10.05
N GLY A 111 9.90 5.89 10.20
CA GLY A 111 8.54 5.84 9.65
C GLY A 111 8.41 4.91 8.44
N ILE A 112 7.22 4.95 7.83
CA ILE A 112 6.87 4.13 6.66
C ILE A 112 7.37 4.83 5.40
N MET A 113 8.10 4.11 4.55
CA MET A 113 8.68 4.66 3.33
C MET A 113 8.81 3.61 2.22
N THR A 114 9.13 4.07 1.02
CA THR A 114 9.40 3.21 -0.14
C THR A 114 10.80 2.58 -0.07
N ASP A 115 11.03 1.52 -0.84
CA ASP A 115 12.37 0.92 -0.99
C ASP A 115 13.40 1.91 -1.52
N ARG A 116 12.99 2.80 -2.43
CA ARG A 116 13.87 3.82 -2.99
C ARG A 116 14.36 4.77 -1.89
N GLU A 117 13.44 5.28 -1.08
CA GLU A 117 13.75 6.16 0.06
C GLU A 117 14.59 5.43 1.12
N ALA A 118 14.27 4.18 1.43
CA ALA A 118 15.00 3.40 2.42
C ALA A 118 16.44 3.11 1.97
N ARG A 119 16.66 2.81 0.69
CA ARG A 119 18.01 2.63 0.11
C ARG A 119 18.81 3.93 0.13
N LEU A 120 18.18 5.05 -0.25
CA LEU A 120 18.83 6.37 -0.22
C LEU A 120 19.28 6.75 1.19
N LYS A 121 18.42 6.51 2.19
CA LYS A 121 18.71 6.78 3.60
C LYS A 121 19.59 5.71 4.26
N ARG A 122 19.87 4.60 3.56
CA ARG A 122 20.60 3.42 4.07
C ARG A 122 19.98 2.81 5.34
N ILE A 123 18.65 2.74 5.39
CA ILE A 123 17.90 2.21 6.53
C ILE A 123 17.13 0.95 6.12
N GLY A 124 17.20 -0.09 6.97
CA GLY A 124 16.40 -1.31 6.83
C GLY A 124 15.09 -1.24 7.62
N GLY A 125 14.30 -2.30 7.56
CA GLY A 125 13.04 -2.34 8.29
C GLY A 125 12.21 -3.58 8.00
N GLU A 126 10.98 -3.55 8.48
CA GLU A 126 9.97 -4.57 8.20
C GLU A 126 9.37 -4.34 6.80
N ILE A 127 9.30 -5.39 5.99
CA ILE A 127 8.66 -5.36 4.68
C ILE A 127 7.15 -5.53 4.86
N LEU A 128 6.38 -4.47 4.66
CA LEU A 128 4.94 -4.52 4.84
C LEU A 128 4.24 -5.16 3.63
N CYS A 129 4.44 -4.59 2.45
CA CYS A 129 3.78 -5.03 1.23
C CYS A 129 4.56 -4.66 -0.04
N TYR A 130 4.21 -5.36 -1.11
CA TYR A 130 4.70 -5.14 -2.47
C TYR A 130 3.56 -4.70 -3.37
N ILE A 131 3.86 -3.82 -4.32
CA ILE A 131 2.89 -3.28 -5.27
C ILE A 131 3.54 -3.23 -6.65
N TRP A 132 2.88 -3.77 -7.67
CA TRP A 132 3.34 -3.75 -9.06
C TRP A 132 2.19 -3.94 -10.05
#